data_AF-A0A6A4X4P8-F1
#
_entry.id   AF-A0A6A4X4P8-F1
#
_cell.length_a   1.000
_cell.length_b   1.000
_cell.length_c   1.000
_cell.angle_alpha   90.00
_cell.angle_beta   90.00
_cell.angle_gamma   90.00
#
_symmetry.space_group_name_H-M   'P 1'
#
loop_
_entity.id
_entity.type
_entity.pdbx_description
1 polymer ?
#
loop_
_entity_poly.entity_id
_entity_poly.type
_entity_poly.pdbx_seq_one_letter_code
_entity_poly.pdbx_strand_id
1 'polypeptide(L)'
;MPTVDAVAWCFIGSALMLKSRKTLVIELQWVRRFEAKTSALPAADRLPCLISVLQGGALDFFASLPEQIRGDYQTTKNALAERYSQLQNPLQAQVELARACQQPGETVSDFADRLRQLGRLAHPQAVPDDPTLDASLRGLFICGLRDAGLKSVLCNKSPDSMDAAVKIAREFKSQQTALVAMQQFGTAVGAHEAMTPQVMVASSGGSGVNQAVALQSLERRMDDIQQALQQLHAVCPLWEWDEPRL
;
A
#
# COMPACT_ATOMS: atom_id res chain seq x y z
N MET A 1 -9.18 -31.79 8.35
CA MET A 1 -8.20 -31.34 9.37
C MET A 1 -7.08 -30.62 8.63
N PRO A 2 -7.05 -29.28 8.60
CA PRO A 2 -5.91 -28.59 7.98
C PRO A 2 -4.69 -28.79 8.88
N THR A 3 -3.63 -29.35 8.32
CA THR A 3 -2.35 -29.55 9.01
C THR A 3 -1.72 -28.20 9.33
N VAL A 4 -1.02 -28.15 10.46
CA VAL A 4 -0.33 -26.97 11.02
C VAL A 4 0.59 -26.29 9.98
N ASP A 5 1.06 -27.05 8.98
CA ASP A 5 1.86 -26.57 7.85
C ASP A 5 1.13 -25.58 6.94
N ALA A 6 -0.17 -25.76 6.69
CA ALA A 6 -0.94 -24.85 5.82
C ALA A 6 -1.09 -23.44 6.43
N VAL A 7 -1.12 -23.35 7.76
CA VAL A 7 -1.14 -22.08 8.48
C VAL A 7 0.25 -21.43 8.46
N ALA A 8 1.32 -22.22 8.63
CA ALA A 8 2.70 -21.73 8.64
C ALA A 8 3.11 -21.01 7.32
N TRP A 9 2.72 -21.55 6.15
CA TRP A 9 2.99 -20.89 4.86
C TRP A 9 2.23 -19.58 4.65
N CYS A 10 1.07 -19.40 5.29
CA CYS A 10 0.33 -18.14 5.30
C CYS A 10 0.99 -17.04 6.16
N PHE A 11 1.92 -17.41 7.08
CA PHE A 11 2.57 -16.48 8.01
C PHE A 11 3.91 -15.93 7.50
N ILE A 12 4.63 -16.64 6.63
CA ILE A 12 5.93 -16.17 6.09
C ILE A 12 5.76 -14.86 5.31
N GLY A 13 4.64 -14.67 4.62
CA GLY A 13 4.34 -13.39 3.94
C GLY A 13 3.99 -12.22 4.87
N SER A 14 3.60 -12.48 6.13
CA SER A 14 3.26 -11.44 7.11
C SER A 14 4.41 -11.13 8.08
N ALA A 15 5.32 -12.07 8.31
CA ALA A 15 6.48 -11.91 9.20
C ALA A 15 7.60 -11.01 8.62
N LEU A 16 7.58 -10.74 7.32
CA LEU A 16 8.53 -9.80 6.69
C LEU A 16 8.37 -8.33 7.17
N MET A 17 7.31 -8.03 7.94
CA MET A 17 7.00 -6.68 8.44
C MET A 17 7.69 -6.32 9.76
N LEU A 18 8.38 -7.25 10.43
CA LEU A 18 9.01 -6.98 11.75
C LEU A 18 10.52 -6.73 11.70
N LYS A 19 11.11 -6.59 10.49
CA LYS A 19 12.57 -6.45 10.33
C LYS A 19 13.10 -5.01 10.30
N SER A 20 12.31 -4.03 10.69
CA SER A 20 12.79 -2.65 10.79
C SER A 20 12.22 -1.94 12.00
N ARG A 21 13.10 -1.22 12.71
CA ARG A 21 12.84 -0.36 13.89
C ARG A 21 11.90 0.83 13.61
N LYS A 22 10.95 0.69 12.70
CA LYS A 22 9.97 1.69 12.32
C LYS A 22 8.65 0.96 12.12
N THR A 23 7.71 1.18 13.03
CA THR A 23 6.28 1.48 12.79
C THR A 23 5.47 1.01 13.99
N LEU A 24 5.17 1.94 14.89
CA LEU A 24 4.41 1.76 16.13
C LEU A 24 2.89 1.62 15.92
N VAL A 25 2.44 1.56 14.67
CA VAL A 25 1.01 1.50 14.27
C VAL A 25 0.58 0.10 13.83
N ILE A 26 1.52 -0.84 13.63
CA ILE A 26 1.26 -2.17 13.05
C ILE A 26 0.80 -3.22 14.10
N GLU A 27 1.08 -2.99 15.38
CA GLU A 27 0.90 -3.97 16.47
C GLU A 27 -0.57 -4.37 16.74
N LEU A 28 -1.53 -3.43 16.74
CA LEU A 28 -2.95 -3.76 17.01
C LEU A 28 -3.72 -4.27 15.79
N GLN A 29 -3.36 -3.83 14.58
CA GLN A 29 -3.87 -4.49 13.37
C GLN A 29 -3.36 -5.93 13.28
N TRP A 30 -2.12 -6.19 13.74
CA TRP A 30 -1.58 -7.52 13.81
C TRP A 30 -2.36 -8.41 14.78
N VAL A 31 -2.63 -7.97 16.02
CA VAL A 31 -3.42 -8.76 16.99
C VAL A 31 -4.82 -9.06 16.44
N ARG A 32 -5.53 -8.05 15.91
CA ARG A 32 -6.87 -8.26 15.31
C ARG A 32 -6.84 -9.20 14.11
N ARG A 33 -5.83 -9.08 13.26
CA ARG A 33 -5.65 -9.96 12.09
C ARG A 33 -5.25 -11.37 12.49
N PHE A 34 -4.45 -11.51 13.55
CA PHE A 34 -4.11 -12.80 14.14
C PHE A 34 -5.36 -13.48 14.69
N GLU A 35 -6.19 -12.78 15.47
CA GLU A 35 -7.45 -13.33 16.00
C GLU A 35 -8.45 -13.70 14.91
N ALA A 36 -8.59 -12.87 13.87
CA ALA A 36 -9.45 -13.21 12.74
C ALA A 36 -9.02 -14.52 12.07
N LYS A 37 -7.71 -14.72 11.90
CA LYS A 37 -7.13 -15.92 11.28
C LYS A 37 -7.10 -17.15 12.19
N THR A 38 -7.01 -16.96 13.50
CA THR A 38 -6.97 -18.05 14.50
C THR A 38 -8.32 -18.32 15.15
N SER A 39 -9.38 -17.62 14.74
CA SER A 39 -10.75 -17.81 15.22
C SER A 39 -11.26 -19.24 15.06
N ALA A 40 -10.84 -19.92 13.98
CA ALA A 40 -11.16 -21.32 13.70
C ALA A 40 -10.31 -22.34 14.49
N LEU A 41 -9.25 -21.91 15.17
CA LEU A 41 -8.41 -22.80 15.97
C LEU A 41 -9.05 -23.08 17.34
N PRO A 42 -8.95 -24.32 17.84
CA PRO A 42 -9.27 -24.66 19.22
C PRO A 42 -8.50 -23.78 20.20
N ALA A 43 -9.11 -23.45 21.34
CA ALA A 43 -8.50 -22.56 22.33
C ALA A 43 -7.12 -23.04 22.83
N ALA A 44 -6.93 -24.36 22.93
CA ALA A 44 -5.67 -24.99 23.34
C ALA A 44 -4.50 -24.72 22.37
N ASP A 45 -4.78 -24.52 21.08
CA ASP A 45 -3.75 -24.37 20.04
C ASP A 45 -3.36 -22.91 19.80
N ARG A 46 -4.13 -21.95 20.35
CA ARG A 46 -3.92 -20.52 20.12
C ARG A 46 -2.65 -19.98 20.76
N LEU A 47 -2.30 -20.44 21.95
CA LEU A 47 -1.07 -20.02 22.64
C LEU A 47 0.20 -20.56 21.95
N PRO A 48 0.31 -21.87 21.63
CA PRO A 48 1.43 -22.37 20.83
C PRO A 48 1.56 -21.65 19.48
N CYS A 49 0.43 -21.40 18.80
CA CYS A 49 0.40 -20.65 17.55
C CYS A 49 0.91 -19.21 17.73
N LEU A 50 0.47 -18.53 18.79
CA LEU A 50 0.95 -17.18 19.13
C LEU A 50 2.46 -17.17 19.36
N ILE A 51 2.99 -18.09 20.16
CA ILE A 51 4.43 -18.18 20.45
C ILE A 51 5.24 -18.42 19.17
N SER A 52 4.74 -19.26 18.26
CA SER A 52 5.43 -19.58 17.00
C SER A 52 5.61 -18.38 16.06
N VAL A 53 4.78 -17.35 16.20
CA VAL A 53 4.83 -16.13 15.38
C VAL A 53 5.54 -14.98 16.08
N LEU A 54 5.84 -15.09 17.37
CA LEU A 54 6.65 -14.09 18.08
C LEU A 54 8.11 -14.18 17.63
N GLN A 55 8.73 -13.02 17.40
CA GLN A 55 10.12 -12.93 16.98
C GLN A 55 10.84 -11.80 17.72
N GLY A 56 12.16 -11.96 17.88
CA GLY A 56 13.04 -10.95 18.48
C GLY A 56 12.56 -10.49 19.86
N GLY A 57 12.53 -9.18 20.08
CA GLY A 57 12.21 -8.60 21.39
C GLY A 57 10.82 -8.95 21.95
N ALA A 58 9.87 -9.38 21.11
CA ALA A 58 8.56 -9.87 21.56
C ALA A 58 8.64 -11.29 22.14
N LEU A 59 9.49 -12.14 21.55
CA LEU A 59 9.78 -13.47 22.07
C LEU A 59 10.62 -13.38 23.36
N ASP A 60 11.61 -12.50 23.38
CA ASP A 60 12.43 -12.25 24.58
C ASP A 60 11.57 -11.71 25.74
N PHE A 61 10.61 -10.83 25.44
CA PHE A 61 9.65 -10.38 26.44
C PHE A 61 8.74 -11.51 26.92
N PHE A 62 8.18 -12.30 26.01
CA PHE A 62 7.38 -13.46 26.37
C PHE A 62 8.15 -14.41 27.30
N ALA A 63 9.43 -14.67 27.01
CA ALA A 63 10.27 -15.49 27.86
C ALA A 63 10.46 -14.92 29.27
N SER A 64 10.48 -13.59 29.40
CA SER A 64 10.59 -12.88 30.69
C SER A 64 9.29 -12.82 31.51
N LEU A 65 8.14 -13.19 30.93
CA LEU A 65 6.86 -13.16 31.64
C LEU A 65 6.77 -14.30 32.70
N PRO A 66 6.08 -14.07 33.82
CA PRO A 66 5.74 -15.11 34.79
C PRO A 66 5.04 -16.31 34.15
N GLU A 67 5.30 -17.51 34.67
CA GLU A 67 4.77 -18.76 34.12
C GLU A 67 3.24 -18.81 34.12
N GLN A 68 2.60 -18.17 35.12
CA GLN A 68 1.16 -18.02 35.20
C GLN A 68 0.58 -17.21 34.04
N ILE A 69 1.34 -16.24 33.52
CA ILE A 69 0.94 -15.43 32.36
C ILE A 69 1.27 -16.18 31.06
N ARG A 70 2.44 -16.83 30.99
CA ARG A 70 2.86 -17.61 29.81
C ARG A 70 1.98 -18.83 29.53
N GLY A 71 1.35 -19.39 30.56
CA GLY A 71 0.53 -20.60 30.46
C GLY A 71 -0.90 -20.38 29.94
N ASP A 72 -1.34 -19.12 29.83
CA ASP A 72 -2.68 -18.80 29.35
C ASP A 72 -2.63 -17.82 28.17
N TYR A 73 -3.37 -18.16 27.12
CA TYR A 73 -3.43 -17.39 25.88
C TYR A 73 -3.89 -15.95 26.12
N GLN A 74 -4.93 -15.78 26.93
CA GLN A 74 -5.59 -14.48 27.09
C GLN A 74 -4.72 -13.52 27.90
N THR A 75 -4.08 -14.00 28.96
CA THR A 75 -3.16 -13.23 29.80
C THR A 75 -1.85 -12.93 29.07
N THR A 76 -1.28 -13.89 28.31
CA THR A 76 -0.12 -13.63 27.43
C THR A 76 -0.43 -12.56 26.39
N LYS A 77 -1.57 -12.69 25.69
CA LYS A 77 -2.02 -11.70 24.71
C LYS A 77 -2.21 -10.34 25.35
N ASN A 78 -2.81 -10.26 26.54
CA ASN A 78 -3.01 -9.00 27.25
C ASN A 78 -1.68 -8.37 27.67
N ALA A 79 -0.71 -9.15 28.16
CA ALA A 79 0.61 -8.63 28.56
C ALA A 79 1.43 -8.13 27.34
N LEU A 80 1.36 -8.84 26.21
CA LEU A 80 1.92 -8.39 24.94
C LEU A 80 1.23 -7.11 24.48
N ALA A 81 -0.11 -7.13 24.44
CA ALA A 81 -0.90 -5.97 24.08
C ALA A 81 -0.56 -4.79 25.02
N GLU A 82 -0.40 -4.97 26.32
CA GLU A 82 -0.06 -3.90 27.27
C GLU A 82 1.33 -3.31 26.99
N ARG A 83 2.37 -4.15 26.89
CA ARG A 83 3.74 -3.68 26.60
C ARG A 83 3.83 -2.94 25.27
N TYR A 84 3.12 -3.41 24.25
CA TYR A 84 3.14 -2.82 22.91
C TYR A 84 2.02 -1.80 22.68
N SER A 85 1.05 -1.67 23.60
CA SER A 85 0.04 -0.59 23.63
C SER A 85 0.46 0.57 24.53
N GLN A 86 1.49 0.43 25.37
CA GLN A 86 2.20 1.58 25.95
C GLN A 86 2.80 2.50 24.87
N LEU A 87 2.87 2.04 23.62
CA LEU A 87 3.19 2.84 22.44
C LEU A 87 1.98 3.63 21.87
N GLN A 88 0.77 3.44 22.44
CA GLN A 88 -0.41 4.29 22.26
C GLN A 88 -0.50 5.38 23.34
N ASN A 89 0.64 5.92 23.77
CA ASN A 89 0.62 7.15 24.56
C ASN A 89 0.03 8.26 23.67
N PRO A 90 -1.08 8.93 24.05
CA PRO A 90 -1.62 10.04 23.27
C PRO A 90 -0.57 11.11 22.98
N LEU A 91 0.38 11.32 23.88
CA LEU A 91 1.52 12.21 23.69
C LEU A 91 2.46 11.74 22.57
N GLN A 92 2.73 10.44 22.48
CA GLN A 92 3.54 9.88 21.40
C GLN A 92 2.81 10.00 20.06
N ALA A 93 1.50 9.72 20.03
CA ALA A 93 0.68 9.92 18.84
C ALA A 93 0.65 11.40 18.40
N GLN A 94 0.61 12.35 19.35
CA GLN A 94 0.73 13.78 19.06
C GLN A 94 2.09 14.13 18.43
N VAL A 95 3.19 13.57 18.95
CA VAL A 95 4.54 13.77 18.38
C VAL A 95 4.65 13.19 16.97
N GLU A 96 4.12 11.99 16.75
CA GLU A 96 4.11 11.35 15.43
C GLU A 96 3.23 12.12 14.43
N LEU A 97 2.06 12.58 14.87
CA LEU A 97 1.15 13.40 14.08
C LEU A 97 1.81 14.73 13.68
N ALA A 98 2.49 15.41 14.61
CA ALA A 98 3.19 16.66 14.34
C ALA A 98 4.37 16.51 13.37
N ARG A 99 4.97 15.31 13.29
CA ARG A 99 6.09 14.99 12.40
C ARG A 99 5.66 14.28 11.12
N ALA A 100 4.36 14.08 10.91
CA ALA A 100 3.87 13.26 9.84
C ALA A 100 4.06 13.95 8.48
N CYS A 101 4.91 13.36 7.64
CA CYS A 101 5.02 13.66 6.22
C CYS A 101 4.65 12.43 5.39
N GLN A 102 4.25 12.68 4.15
CA GLN A 102 4.01 11.64 3.16
C GLN A 102 5.30 10.88 2.87
N GLN A 103 5.26 9.56 2.95
CA GLN A 103 6.41 8.68 2.71
C GLN A 103 6.68 8.50 1.20
N PRO A 104 7.90 8.10 0.80
CA PRO A 104 8.18 7.72 -0.58
C PRO A 104 7.27 6.57 -1.02
N GLY A 105 6.56 6.74 -2.14
CA GLY A 105 5.66 5.73 -2.69
C GLY A 105 4.29 5.61 -1.99
N GLU A 106 4.06 6.33 -0.88
CA GLU A 106 2.76 6.37 -0.21
C GLU A 106 1.77 7.19 -1.04
N THR A 107 0.56 6.66 -1.25
CA THR A 107 -0.47 7.40 -1.97
C THR A 107 -1.02 8.55 -1.12
N VAL A 108 -1.67 9.53 -1.76
CA VAL A 108 -2.28 10.65 -1.04
C VAL A 108 -3.43 10.18 -0.14
N SER A 109 -4.14 9.12 -0.52
CA SER A 109 -5.21 8.52 0.29
C SER A 109 -4.64 7.83 1.53
N ASP A 110 -3.62 6.98 1.35
CA ASP A 110 -2.99 6.27 2.46
C ASP A 110 -2.40 7.23 3.49
N PHE A 111 -1.79 8.32 3.02
CA PHE A 111 -1.28 9.36 3.91
C PHE A 111 -2.40 10.04 4.72
N ALA A 112 -3.53 10.37 4.09
CA ALA A 112 -4.66 10.96 4.78
C ALA A 112 -5.27 10.00 5.82
N ASP A 113 -5.39 8.71 5.48
CA ASP A 113 -5.91 7.70 6.40
C ASP A 113 -4.99 7.48 7.59
N ARG A 114 -3.68 7.51 7.37
CA ARG A 114 -2.67 7.47 8.44
C ARG A 114 -2.77 8.70 9.35
N LEU A 115 -2.95 9.90 8.81
CA LEU A 115 -3.18 11.11 9.62
C LEU A 115 -4.46 11.02 10.45
N ARG A 116 -5.56 10.52 9.88
CA ARG A 116 -6.82 10.30 10.61
C ARG A 116 -6.64 9.30 11.74
N GLN A 117 -5.90 8.22 11.49
CA GLN A 117 -5.58 7.24 12.52
C GLN A 117 -4.75 7.84 13.66
N LEU A 118 -3.68 8.57 13.32
CA LEU A 118 -2.85 9.27 14.32
C LEU A 118 -3.66 10.33 15.08
N GLY A 119 -4.55 11.06 14.41
CA GLY A 119 -5.46 12.02 15.03
C GLY A 119 -6.36 11.40 16.09
N ARG A 120 -6.98 10.25 15.79
CA ARG A 120 -7.80 9.49 16.76
C ARG A 120 -6.98 9.01 17.96
N LEU A 121 -5.73 8.58 17.74
CA LEU A 121 -4.84 8.13 18.81
C LEU A 121 -4.32 9.28 19.67
N ALA A 122 -4.05 10.44 19.05
CA ALA A 122 -3.57 11.66 19.70
C ALA A 122 -4.67 12.35 20.52
N HIS A 123 -5.93 12.17 20.12
CA HIS A 123 -7.11 12.80 20.72
C HIS A 123 -8.22 11.77 21.00
N PRO A 124 -8.02 10.83 21.95
CA PRO A 124 -9.00 9.76 22.22
C PRO A 124 -10.34 10.26 22.80
N GLN A 125 -10.37 11.48 23.35
CA GLN A 125 -11.57 12.12 23.90
C GLN A 125 -12.23 13.10 22.92
N ALA A 126 -11.71 13.23 21.70
CA ALA A 126 -12.32 14.11 20.70
C ALA A 126 -13.69 13.58 20.28
N VAL A 127 -14.61 14.50 20.02
CA VAL A 127 -15.93 14.18 19.48
C VAL A 127 -15.75 13.63 18.06
N PRO A 128 -16.48 12.57 17.65
CA PRO A 128 -16.52 12.15 16.26
C PRO A 128 -16.87 13.35 15.36
N ASP A 129 -16.15 13.50 14.25
CA ASP A 129 -16.33 14.58 13.29
C ASP A 129 -16.15 16.00 13.86
N ASP A 130 -15.31 16.16 14.88
CA ASP A 130 -14.91 17.49 15.39
C ASP A 130 -14.29 18.34 14.26
N PRO A 131 -14.94 19.46 13.88
CA PRO A 131 -14.47 20.32 12.78
C PRO A 131 -13.10 20.94 13.06
N THR A 132 -12.74 21.12 14.33
CA THR A 132 -11.44 21.66 14.75
C THR A 132 -10.32 20.66 14.48
N LEU A 133 -10.59 19.38 14.76
CA LEU A 133 -9.66 18.30 14.50
C LEU A 133 -9.53 18.07 12.98
N ASP A 134 -10.63 18.08 12.23
CA ASP A 134 -10.58 17.96 10.76
C ASP A 134 -9.77 19.11 10.13
N ALA A 135 -9.98 20.35 10.57
CA ALA A 135 -9.19 21.51 10.12
C ALA A 135 -7.69 21.35 10.42
N SER A 136 -7.36 20.88 11.63
CA SER A 136 -5.97 20.64 12.04
C SER A 136 -5.31 19.55 11.21
N LEU A 137 -5.99 18.41 11.03
CA LEU A 137 -5.50 17.30 10.22
C LEU A 137 -5.37 17.70 8.74
N ARG A 138 -6.29 18.50 8.22
CA ARG A 138 -6.22 19.03 6.84
C ARG A 138 -5.01 19.93 6.65
N GLY A 139 -4.72 20.82 7.61
CA GLY A 139 -3.50 21.63 7.60
C GLY A 139 -2.24 20.77 7.59
N LEU A 140 -2.18 19.75 8.46
CA LEU A 140 -1.06 18.79 8.49
C LEU A 140 -0.93 17.98 7.20
N PHE A 141 -2.05 17.57 6.61
CA PHE A 141 -2.06 16.88 5.32
C PHE A 141 -1.43 17.75 4.23
N ILE A 142 -1.90 18.99 4.06
CA ILE A 142 -1.36 19.91 3.04
C ILE A 142 0.14 20.15 3.29
N CYS A 143 0.54 20.42 4.53
CA CYS A 143 1.94 20.67 4.88
C CYS A 143 2.85 19.44 4.68
N GLY A 144 2.35 18.24 5.00
CA GLY A 144 3.10 17.00 4.97
C GLY A 144 3.21 16.34 3.59
N LEU A 145 2.51 16.83 2.57
CA LEU A 145 2.62 16.31 1.19
C LEU A 145 4.04 16.52 0.63
N ARG A 146 4.49 15.57 -0.20
CA ARG A 146 5.80 15.65 -0.87
C ARG A 146 5.80 16.52 -2.12
N ASP A 147 4.69 16.54 -2.85
CA ASP A 147 4.60 17.22 -4.14
C ASP A 147 4.29 18.71 -3.94
N ALA A 148 5.28 19.57 -4.20
CA ALA A 148 5.15 21.01 -4.01
C ALA A 148 4.07 21.65 -4.92
N GLY A 149 3.88 21.12 -6.14
CA GLY A 149 2.84 21.59 -7.05
C GLY A 149 1.44 21.28 -6.51
N LEU A 150 1.26 20.06 -5.99
CA LEU A 150 0.01 19.66 -5.34
C LEU A 150 -0.30 20.51 -4.09
N LYS A 151 0.73 20.82 -3.27
CA LYS A 151 0.57 21.72 -2.12
C LYS A 151 0.03 23.07 -2.54
N SER A 152 0.62 23.67 -3.59
CA SER A 152 0.16 24.95 -4.12
C SER A 152 -1.29 24.90 -4.60
N VAL A 153 -1.67 23.85 -5.33
CA VAL A 153 -3.07 23.66 -5.79
C VAL A 153 -4.04 23.58 -4.61
N LEU A 154 -3.69 22.86 -3.55
CA LEU A 154 -4.54 22.73 -2.36
C LEU A 154 -4.63 24.05 -1.58
N CYS A 155 -3.53 24.79 -1.42
CA CYS A 155 -3.55 26.12 -0.81
C CYS A 155 -4.45 27.09 -1.59
N ASN A 156 -4.39 27.06 -2.92
CA ASN A 156 -5.20 27.94 -3.76
C ASN A 156 -6.68 27.56 -3.75
N LYS A 157 -7.00 26.26 -3.82
CA LYS A 157 -8.39 25.77 -3.80
C LYS A 157 -9.04 25.83 -2.43
N SER A 158 -8.24 25.89 -1.35
CA SER A 158 -8.71 26.01 0.03
C SER A 158 -9.85 25.04 0.39
N PRO A 159 -9.59 23.71 0.38
CA PRO A 159 -10.60 22.71 0.70
C PRO A 159 -11.18 22.92 2.11
N ASP A 160 -12.49 22.70 2.22
CA ASP A 160 -13.29 22.86 3.44
C ASP A 160 -13.22 21.64 4.38
N SER A 161 -12.87 20.49 3.83
CA SER A 161 -12.81 19.19 4.53
C SER A 161 -11.60 18.36 4.10
N MET A 162 -11.19 17.41 4.95
CA MET A 162 -10.13 16.45 4.58
C MET A 162 -10.50 15.66 3.31
N ASP A 163 -11.76 15.23 3.17
CA ASP A 163 -12.20 14.46 1.99
C ASP A 163 -12.14 15.28 0.70
N ALA A 164 -12.52 16.56 0.74
CA ALA A 164 -12.36 17.47 -0.39
C ALA A 164 -10.89 17.62 -0.78
N ALA A 165 -9.98 17.76 0.20
CA ALA A 165 -8.55 17.84 -0.04
C ALA A 165 -8.00 16.57 -0.72
N VAL A 166 -8.40 15.38 -0.24
CA VAL A 166 -7.98 14.10 -0.82
C VAL A 166 -8.55 13.93 -2.24
N LYS A 167 -9.78 14.35 -2.50
CA LYS A 167 -10.38 14.32 -3.84
C LYS A 167 -9.58 15.18 -4.82
N ILE A 168 -9.32 16.43 -4.48
CA ILE A 168 -8.50 17.35 -5.29
C ILE A 168 -7.12 16.75 -5.56
N ALA A 169 -6.51 16.15 -4.53
CA ALA A 169 -5.19 15.53 -4.66
C ALA A 169 -5.17 14.34 -5.61
N ARG A 170 -6.18 13.48 -5.56
CA ARG A 170 -6.33 12.34 -6.49
C ARG A 170 -6.52 12.81 -7.92
N GLU A 171 -7.38 13.80 -8.14
CA GLU A 171 -7.60 14.39 -9.47
C GLU A 171 -6.32 14.96 -10.06
N PHE A 172 -5.55 15.71 -9.25
CA PHE A 172 -4.25 16.25 -9.66
C PHE A 172 -3.26 15.14 -10.03
N LYS A 173 -3.15 14.09 -9.21
CA LYS A 173 -2.26 12.95 -9.50
C LYS A 173 -2.67 12.18 -10.75
N SER A 174 -3.97 12.03 -10.99
CA SER A 174 -4.50 11.43 -12.22
C SER A 174 -4.11 12.25 -13.45
N GLN A 175 -4.31 13.57 -13.41
CA GLN A 175 -3.92 14.49 -14.48
C GLN A 175 -2.42 14.47 -14.76
N GLN A 176 -1.59 14.47 -13.71
CA GLN A 176 -0.14 14.37 -13.83
C GLN A 176 0.28 13.04 -14.50
N THR A 177 -0.35 11.93 -14.10
CA THR A 177 -0.09 10.60 -14.69
C THR A 177 -0.46 10.57 -16.16
N ALA A 178 -1.63 11.14 -16.52
CA ALA A 178 -2.08 11.25 -17.91
C ALA A 178 -1.11 12.09 -18.76
N LEU A 179 -0.64 13.24 -18.24
CA LEU A 179 0.33 14.09 -18.94
C LEU A 179 1.67 13.38 -19.17
N VAL A 180 2.17 12.65 -18.16
CA VAL A 180 3.40 11.86 -18.31
C VAL A 180 3.23 10.77 -19.35
N ALA A 181 2.09 10.07 -19.35
CA ALA A 181 1.78 9.09 -20.38
C ALA A 181 1.77 9.73 -21.78
N MET A 182 1.11 10.88 -21.95
CA MET A 182 1.08 11.61 -23.22
C MET A 182 2.47 12.05 -23.70
N GLN A 183 3.33 12.52 -22.79
CA GLN A 183 4.70 12.93 -23.12
C GLN A 183 5.57 11.76 -23.59
N GLN A 184 5.37 10.56 -23.02
CA GLN A 184 6.07 9.34 -23.43
C GLN A 184 5.68 8.89 -24.85
N PHE A 185 4.48 9.21 -25.32
CA PHE A 185 4.08 8.97 -26.70
C PHE A 185 4.63 10.03 -27.68
N GLY A 186 4.80 11.28 -27.23
CA GLY A 186 5.35 12.36 -28.05
C GLY A 186 6.87 12.26 -28.31
N THR A 187 7.63 11.68 -27.39
CA THR A 187 9.10 11.57 -27.50
C THR A 187 9.57 10.46 -28.43
N ALA A 188 8.72 9.49 -28.80
CA ALA A 188 9.04 8.45 -29.77
C ALA A 188 9.16 8.97 -31.22
N VAL A 189 8.62 10.17 -31.52
CA VAL A 189 8.68 10.80 -32.85
C VAL A 189 9.91 11.70 -33.03
N GLY A 190 10.60 12.08 -31.94
CA GLY A 190 11.72 13.03 -31.97
C GLY A 190 13.13 12.43 -31.94
N ALA A 191 13.28 11.10 -31.89
CA ALA A 191 14.56 10.44 -31.68
C ALA A 191 15.26 9.96 -32.97
N HIS A 192 15.06 10.66 -34.11
CA HIS A 192 15.82 10.39 -35.33
C HIS A 192 16.26 11.68 -36.06
N GLU A 193 16.81 12.66 -35.35
CA GLU A 193 17.54 13.77 -35.97
C GLU A 193 18.91 13.98 -35.33
N ALA A 194 19.88 13.22 -35.82
CA ALA A 194 21.29 13.56 -35.76
C ALA A 194 21.95 13.16 -37.09
N MET A 195 21.68 13.92 -38.16
CA MET A 195 22.56 14.01 -39.32
C MET A 195 22.35 15.35 -40.03
N THR A 196 23.39 16.17 -39.96
CA THR A 196 23.75 17.42 -40.68
C THR A 196 22.82 18.04 -41.75
N PRO A 197 22.82 19.40 -41.86
CA PRO A 197 21.93 20.13 -42.78
C PRO A 197 22.48 20.17 -44.21
N GLN A 198 21.74 19.67 -45.20
CA GLN A 198 21.86 20.12 -46.59
C GLN A 198 20.50 20.13 -47.31
N VAL A 199 20.12 21.35 -47.71
CA VAL A 199 19.42 21.76 -48.95
C VAL A 199 18.04 21.16 -49.29
N MET A 200 17.07 22.10 -49.42
CA MET A 200 15.80 22.10 -50.18
C MET A 200 15.42 20.83 -50.96
N VAL A 201 14.18 20.37 -50.79
CA VAL A 201 13.11 20.33 -51.83
C VAL A 201 11.78 19.96 -51.16
N ALA A 202 10.71 20.66 -51.54
CA ALA A 202 9.34 20.37 -51.12
C ALA A 202 8.86 19.00 -51.63
N SER A 203 8.17 18.23 -50.79
CA SER A 203 7.09 17.36 -51.27
C SER A 203 6.15 16.96 -50.13
N SER A 204 4.93 17.47 -50.22
CA SER A 204 3.74 17.00 -49.52
C SER A 204 3.42 15.56 -49.96
N GLY A 205 3.63 14.57 -49.09
CA GLY A 205 3.26 13.18 -49.40
C GLY A 205 3.85 12.14 -48.44
N GLY A 206 3.49 12.18 -47.15
CA GLY A 206 4.04 11.24 -46.15
C GLY A 206 3.04 10.65 -45.16
N SER A 207 1.73 10.78 -45.41
CA SER A 207 0.71 10.36 -44.42
C SER A 207 0.35 8.85 -44.50
N GLY A 208 0.31 8.26 -45.70
CA GLY A 208 -0.16 6.87 -45.88
C GLY A 208 0.85 5.78 -45.52
N VAL A 209 2.14 5.99 -45.83
CA VAL A 209 3.19 4.97 -45.63
C VAL A 209 3.48 4.76 -44.14
N ASN A 210 3.45 5.83 -43.34
CA ASN A 210 3.71 5.76 -41.91
C ASN A 210 2.56 5.09 -41.14
N GLN A 211 1.30 5.23 -41.57
CA GLN A 211 0.17 4.50 -41.00
C GLN A 211 0.20 3.01 -41.36
N ALA A 212 0.58 2.66 -42.60
CA ALA A 212 0.68 1.26 -43.02
C ALA A 212 1.78 0.50 -42.24
N VAL A 213 2.94 1.14 -42.01
CA VAL A 213 4.04 0.55 -41.24
C VAL A 213 3.65 0.39 -39.76
N ALA A 214 2.93 1.37 -39.19
CA ALA A 214 2.44 1.28 -37.81
C ALA A 214 1.39 0.16 -37.64
N LEU A 215 0.50 -0.02 -38.61
CA LEU A 215 -0.49 -1.10 -38.62
C LEU A 215 0.18 -2.48 -38.74
N GLN A 216 1.13 -2.64 -39.66
CA GLN A 216 1.89 -3.90 -39.80
C GLN A 216 2.69 -4.24 -38.54
N SER A 217 3.24 -3.23 -37.85
CA SER A 217 3.93 -3.44 -36.58
C SER A 217 2.97 -3.86 -35.46
N LEU A 218 1.71 -3.41 -35.49
CA LEU A 218 0.70 -3.78 -34.51
C LEU A 218 0.21 -5.21 -34.74
N GLU A 219 -0.05 -5.58 -35.99
CA GLU A 219 -0.44 -6.95 -36.39
C GLU A 219 0.62 -7.96 -35.94
N ARG A 220 1.90 -7.67 -36.19
CA ARG A 220 2.99 -8.55 -35.80
C ARG A 220 3.07 -8.78 -34.28
N ARG A 221 2.82 -7.73 -33.49
CA ARG A 221 2.78 -7.84 -32.01
C ARG A 221 1.59 -8.65 -31.52
N MET A 222 0.48 -8.61 -32.24
CA MET A 222 -0.72 -9.36 -31.91
C MET A 222 -0.52 -10.85 -32.17
N ASP A 223 0.15 -11.19 -33.28
CA ASP A 223 0.56 -12.56 -33.59
C ASP A 223 1.55 -13.11 -32.55
N ASP A 224 2.55 -12.31 -32.14
CA ASP A 224 3.51 -12.69 -31.11
C ASP A 224 2.82 -12.99 -29.76
N ILE A 225 1.81 -12.19 -29.40
CA ILE A 225 1.01 -12.40 -28.18
C ILE A 225 0.16 -13.67 -28.29
N GLN A 226 -0.47 -13.92 -29.44
CA GLN A 226 -1.23 -15.16 -29.65
C GLN A 226 -0.34 -16.39 -29.59
N GLN A 227 0.87 -16.32 -30.14
CA GLN A 227 1.85 -17.41 -30.08
C GLN A 227 2.33 -17.65 -28.63
N ALA A 228 2.57 -16.58 -27.86
CA ALA A 228 2.94 -16.69 -26.45
C ALA A 228 1.81 -17.32 -25.60
N LEU A 229 0.55 -16.96 -25.88
CA LEU A 229 -0.62 -17.58 -25.22
C LEU A 229 -0.76 -19.07 -25.57
N GLN A 230 -0.52 -19.46 -26.82
CA GLN A 230 -0.51 -20.86 -27.23
C GLN A 230 0.60 -21.66 -26.55
N GLN A 231 1.79 -21.07 -26.38
CA GLN A 231 2.88 -21.70 -25.65
C GLN A 231 2.58 -21.84 -24.16
N LEU A 232 1.92 -20.85 -23.54
CA LEU A 232 1.48 -20.96 -22.15
C LEU A 232 0.41 -22.05 -21.97
N HIS A 233 -0.51 -22.21 -22.93
CA HIS A 233 -1.47 -23.31 -22.93
C HIS A 233 -0.81 -24.68 -23.13
N ALA A 234 0.29 -24.76 -23.88
CA ALA A 234 1.04 -26.01 -24.08
C ALA A 234 1.91 -26.39 -22.86
N VAL A 235 2.33 -25.43 -22.04
CA VAL A 235 3.21 -25.64 -20.87
C VAL A 235 2.43 -25.92 -19.57
N CYS A 236 1.13 -25.58 -19.51
CA CYS A 236 0.28 -25.86 -18.35
C CYS A 236 -1.04 -26.56 -18.76
N PRO A 237 -1.12 -27.90 -18.75
CA PRO A 237 -2.40 -28.58 -18.74
C PRO A 237 -2.89 -28.64 -17.29
N LEU A 238 -3.32 -27.51 -16.71
CA LEU A 238 -3.86 -27.52 -15.35
C LEU A 238 -5.04 -26.54 -15.21
N TRP A 239 -6.18 -26.95 -15.75
CA TRP A 239 -7.48 -26.49 -15.29
C TRP A 239 -8.50 -27.62 -15.37
N GLU A 240 -8.18 -28.80 -14.83
CA GLU A 240 -9.21 -29.79 -14.51
C GLU A 240 -9.77 -29.44 -13.13
N TRP A 241 -10.76 -28.54 -13.11
CA TRP A 241 -11.65 -28.37 -11.97
C TRP A 241 -12.58 -29.57 -11.93
N ASP A 242 -12.18 -30.63 -11.24
CA ASP A 242 -13.08 -31.71 -10.86
C ASP A 242 -13.94 -31.21 -9.68
N GLU A 243 -15.23 -30.94 -9.95
CA GLU A 243 -16.25 -30.76 -8.92
C GLU A 243 -16.37 -32.06 -8.11
N PRO A 244 -16.32 -32.03 -6.76
CA PRO A 244 -16.70 -33.21 -6.00
C PRO A 244 -18.23 -33.37 -6.08
N ARG A 245 -18.68 -34.32 -6.91
CA ARG A 245 -19.97 -34.97 -6.72
C ARG A 245 -19.88 -35.89 -5.49
N LEU A 246 -20.80 -35.62 -4.56
CA LEU A 246 -21.24 -36.41 -3.38
C LEU A 246 -20.32 -36.39 -2.16
#